data_AF-A0A7W7WSN7-F1
#
_entry.id   AF-A0A7W7WSN7-F1
#
_cell.length_a   1.000
_cell.length_b   1.000
_cell.length_c   1.000
_cell.angle_alpha   90.00
_cell.angle_beta   90.00
_cell.angle_gamma   90.00
#
_symmetry.space_group_name_H-M   'P 1'
#
loop_
_entity.id
_entity.type
_entity.pdbx_description
1 polymer ?
#
loop_
_entity_poly.entity_id
_entity_poly.type
_entity_poly.pdbx_seq_one_letter_code
_entity_poly.pdbx_strand_id
1 'polypeptide(L)'
;MYAVCADVGSTCTKVAVVDLGDGRLVATATRPTTVGTDVLHGLDAAVAQATVGLPAGSSMPWYVCSSAGGGLRLAVVGYEELVTAQAGHRVGLSAGARVVHVAAGPLDGAGLAALRAARPDVVLLVGGTDGGDAEVLTHNASRLARARWRIPVVLAGNGDVRESLTGLLAERGVPVTAADNVLPRIGVLRPGPAREAIRAVFLRHVIGGKRLSRGHRFAGLVRAATPDAVLTGVELLADHLGGDLLVVDVGGATTDVYSALTPDESAGGPGVAAAGTLWRARTVEGDLGMRWSAPGVVEAAAAERLLTEADRVALAGPAAVRAADPGHLSVGGAERAVDERIAALAATVAVRRHVRGGSVGERAARDLRDVRLLIGSGGVLRHAEPARSAAVLDAVLTDHAGGWALPRAAGRAVDVDYVLAAGGLLAAEHPGAAVALLRRHLAVAAGSGGR
;
A
#
# COMPACT_ATOMS: atom_id res chain seq x y z
N MET A 1 29.39 -1.92 13.78
CA MET A 1 28.59 -0.69 13.60
C MET A 1 27.16 -1.14 13.42
N TYR A 2 26.18 -0.49 14.04
CA TYR A 2 24.78 -0.93 13.94
C TYR A 2 23.95 0.10 13.18
N ALA A 3 22.82 -0.31 12.63
CA ALA A 3 21.80 0.58 12.09
C ALA A 3 20.46 0.32 12.76
N VAL A 4 19.70 1.40 12.99
CA VAL A 4 18.31 1.33 13.44
C VAL A 4 17.43 1.50 12.21
N CYS A 5 16.75 0.45 11.80
CA CYS A 5 15.74 0.48 10.74
C CYS A 5 14.37 0.55 11.38
N ALA A 6 13.59 1.59 11.09
CA ALA A 6 12.28 1.79 11.68
C ALA A 6 11.18 1.96 10.62
N ASP A 7 10.10 1.23 10.79
CA ASP A 7 8.85 1.42 10.06
C ASP A 7 7.79 2.00 11.01
N VAL A 8 7.43 3.26 10.80
CA VAL A 8 6.32 3.90 11.49
C VAL A 8 5.03 3.59 10.74
N GLY A 9 4.44 2.44 11.06
CA GLY A 9 3.23 1.92 10.41
C GLY A 9 1.92 2.55 10.89
N SER A 10 0.81 2.25 10.21
CA SER A 10 -0.53 2.74 10.58
C SER A 10 -1.06 2.21 11.93
N THR A 11 -0.66 0.99 12.32
CA THR A 11 -1.06 0.37 13.61
C THR A 11 0.11 0.29 14.59
N CYS A 12 1.28 -0.16 14.13
CA CYS A 12 2.45 -0.36 14.97
C CYS A 12 3.71 0.24 14.34
N THR A 13 4.55 0.82 15.20
CA THR A 13 5.93 1.20 14.89
C THR A 13 6.84 0.01 15.18
N LYS A 14 7.58 -0.43 14.15
CA LYS A 14 8.46 -1.60 14.21
C LYS A 14 9.90 -1.13 14.02
N VAL A 15 10.80 -1.63 14.85
CA VAL A 15 12.23 -1.32 14.80
C VAL A 15 13.02 -2.61 14.69
N ALA A 16 14.00 -2.62 13.80
CA ALA A 16 15.02 -3.65 13.68
C ALA A 16 16.40 -3.01 13.86
N VAL A 17 17.22 -3.57 14.73
CA VAL A 17 18.63 -3.21 14.87
C VAL A 17 19.46 -4.22 14.11
N VAL A 18 20.25 -3.75 13.15
CA VAL A 18 21.05 -4.60 12.25
C VAL A 18 22.52 -4.32 12.45
N ASP A 19 23.33 -5.36 12.60
CA ASP A 19 24.78 -5.27 12.54
C ASP A 19 25.23 -5.08 11.08
N LEU A 20 25.84 -3.95 10.78
CA LEU A 20 26.26 -3.60 9.42
C LEU A 20 27.50 -4.39 8.97
N GLY A 21 28.20 -5.07 9.87
CA GLY A 21 29.36 -5.89 9.52
C GLY A 21 28.98 -7.18 8.78
N ASP A 22 27.91 -7.84 9.22
CA ASP A 22 27.50 -9.17 8.73
C ASP A 22 25.99 -9.30 8.42
N GLY A 23 25.25 -8.18 8.49
CA GLY A 23 23.81 -8.12 8.25
C GLY A 23 22.98 -8.89 9.28
N ARG A 24 23.50 -9.15 10.48
CA ARG A 24 22.75 -9.86 11.52
C ARG A 24 21.69 -8.98 12.17
N LEU A 25 20.47 -9.50 12.26
CA LEU A 25 19.42 -8.92 13.10
C LEU A 25 19.82 -9.09 14.57
N VAL A 26 20.06 -7.97 15.25
CA VAL A 26 20.53 -7.93 16.64
C VAL A 26 19.36 -7.93 17.61
N ALA A 27 18.35 -7.11 17.30
CA ALA A 27 17.17 -6.96 18.13
C ALA A 27 16.01 -6.39 17.29
N THR A 28 14.79 -6.66 17.74
CA THR A 28 13.59 -6.03 17.23
C THR A 28 12.76 -5.45 18.38
N ALA A 29 11.96 -4.43 18.08
CA ALA A 29 10.94 -3.94 18.99
C ALA A 29 9.70 -3.54 18.20
N THR A 30 8.54 -3.70 18.81
CA THR A 30 7.27 -3.24 18.26
C THR A 30 6.50 -2.49 19.34
N ARG A 31 5.98 -1.31 18.99
CA ARG A 31 5.12 -0.49 19.83
C ARG A 31 3.88 -0.05 19.04
N PRO A 32 2.73 0.18 19.69
CA PRO A 32 1.60 0.85 19.03
C PRO A 32 2.04 2.21 18.46
N THR A 33 1.57 2.56 17.25
CA THR A 33 1.88 3.87 16.66
C THR A 33 1.08 4.96 17.37
N THR A 34 1.76 6.02 17.79
CA THR A 34 1.19 7.10 18.60
C THR A 34 0.57 8.23 17.76
N VAL A 35 -0.20 7.90 16.72
CA VAL A 35 -0.85 8.87 15.80
C VAL A 35 -1.77 9.86 16.54
N GLY A 36 -2.41 9.44 17.64
CA GLY A 36 -3.26 10.30 18.45
C GLY A 36 -2.53 11.35 19.30
N THR A 37 -1.19 11.29 19.39
CA THR A 37 -0.37 12.25 20.13
C THR A 37 0.79 12.78 19.27
N ASP A 38 1.93 12.10 19.27
CA ASP A 38 3.08 12.37 18.39
C ASP A 38 3.76 11.04 18.05
N VAL A 39 3.92 10.73 16.77
CA VAL A 39 4.52 9.46 16.31
C VAL A 39 5.97 9.28 16.79
N LEU A 40 6.67 10.37 17.12
CA LEU A 40 8.02 10.30 17.67
C LEU A 40 8.05 9.62 19.04
N HIS A 41 6.99 9.73 19.86
CA HIS A 41 6.96 9.04 21.14
C HIS A 41 7.01 7.52 20.97
N GLY A 42 6.21 6.98 20.05
CA GLY A 42 6.21 5.54 19.73
C GLY A 42 7.52 5.10 19.10
N LEU A 43 8.09 5.91 18.20
CA LEU A 43 9.38 5.64 17.56
C LEU A 43 10.52 5.62 18.58
N ASP A 44 10.68 6.68 19.38
CA ASP A 44 11.75 6.79 20.37
C ASP A 44 11.64 5.68 21.42
N ALA A 45 10.43 5.33 21.86
CA ALA A 45 10.22 4.23 22.79
C ALA A 45 10.55 2.85 22.18
N ALA A 46 10.25 2.63 20.90
CA ALA A 46 10.59 1.39 20.20
C ALA A 46 12.10 1.27 19.99
N VAL A 47 12.78 2.35 19.61
CA VAL A 47 14.25 2.35 19.47
C VAL A 47 14.92 2.15 20.82
N ALA A 48 14.48 2.84 21.87
CA ALA A 48 15.00 2.65 23.22
C ALA A 48 14.88 1.19 23.66
N GLN A 49 13.75 0.53 23.40
CA GLN A 49 13.56 -0.90 23.68
C GLN A 49 14.49 -1.80 22.86
N ALA A 50 14.62 -1.56 21.54
CA ALA A 50 15.42 -2.41 20.67
C ALA A 50 16.93 -2.28 20.91
N THR A 51 17.37 -1.16 21.50
CA THR A 51 18.79 -0.87 21.73
C THR A 51 19.26 -1.19 23.15
N VAL A 52 18.38 -1.73 24.02
CA VAL A 52 18.76 -2.15 25.37
C VAL A 52 19.90 -3.18 25.32
N GLY A 53 20.97 -2.93 26.08
CA GLY A 53 22.11 -3.84 26.19
C GLY A 53 23.17 -3.69 25.09
N LEU A 54 22.99 -2.78 24.12
CA LEU A 54 24.03 -2.47 23.15
C LEU A 54 25.13 -1.59 23.77
N PRO A 55 26.39 -1.70 23.32
CA PRO A 55 27.49 -0.90 23.87
C PRO A 55 27.22 0.61 23.75
N ALA A 56 27.36 1.32 24.86
CA ALA A 56 27.21 2.78 24.90
C ALA A 56 28.20 3.44 23.93
N GLY A 57 27.74 4.45 23.19
CA GLY A 57 28.55 5.16 22.19
C GLY A 57 28.65 4.46 20.82
N SER A 58 27.96 3.33 20.61
CA SER A 58 27.85 2.73 19.27
C SER A 58 27.18 3.71 18.30
N SER A 59 27.82 3.95 17.14
CA SER A 59 27.19 4.68 16.04
C SER A 59 26.01 3.88 15.50
N MET A 60 24.82 4.49 15.52
CA MET A 60 23.53 3.90 15.17
C MET A 60 22.70 4.88 14.33
N PRO A 61 23.04 5.11 13.06
CA PRO A 61 22.20 5.90 12.16
C PRO A 61 20.77 5.32 12.08
N TRP A 62 19.79 6.23 12.01
CA TRP A 62 18.38 5.86 11.86
C TRP A 62 17.99 5.92 10.38
N TYR A 63 17.42 4.82 9.91
CA TYR A 63 16.77 4.67 8.62
C TYR A 63 15.29 4.48 8.88
N VAL A 64 14.48 5.50 8.58
CA VAL A 64 13.05 5.47 8.92
C VAL A 64 12.22 5.50 7.65
N CYS A 65 11.26 4.58 7.52
CA CYS A 65 10.14 4.69 6.60
C CYS A 65 8.84 4.92 7.35
N SER A 66 7.82 5.43 6.66
CA SER A 66 6.52 5.68 7.28
C SER A 66 5.36 5.37 6.34
N SER A 67 4.31 4.83 6.96
CA SER A 67 2.94 4.73 6.44
C SER A 67 1.91 5.20 7.47
N ALA A 68 2.36 5.80 8.59
CA ALA A 68 1.50 6.33 9.64
C ALA A 68 0.57 7.45 9.16
N GLY A 69 -0.58 7.58 9.83
CA GLY A 69 -1.70 8.44 9.42
C GLY A 69 -2.96 7.68 9.02
N GLY A 70 -2.91 6.34 8.99
CA GLY A 70 -3.98 5.50 8.47
C GLY A 70 -3.91 5.37 6.94
N GLY A 71 -4.74 4.51 6.35
CA GLY A 71 -4.90 4.50 4.89
C GLY A 71 -5.38 5.87 4.43
N LEU A 72 -4.69 6.47 3.44
CA LEU A 72 -4.96 7.82 2.94
C LEU A 72 -6.46 7.99 2.66
N ARG A 73 -7.13 8.94 3.31
CA ARG A 73 -8.55 9.19 3.07
C ARG A 73 -8.71 10.04 1.82
N LEU A 74 -9.10 9.43 0.70
CA LEU A 74 -9.29 10.13 -0.56
C LEU A 74 -10.77 10.42 -0.79
N ALA A 75 -11.09 11.65 -1.19
CA ALA A 75 -12.36 11.95 -1.82
C ALA A 75 -12.17 12.08 -3.33
N VAL A 76 -13.07 11.52 -4.12
CA VAL A 76 -13.06 11.62 -5.58
C VAL A 76 -14.24 12.48 -6.02
N VAL A 77 -13.99 13.46 -6.88
CA VAL A 77 -15.04 14.26 -7.52
C VAL A 77 -14.83 14.14 -9.03
N GLY A 78 -15.76 13.44 -9.68
CA GLY A 78 -15.79 13.21 -11.11
C GLY A 78 -16.73 14.14 -11.87
N TYR A 79 -16.63 14.09 -13.20
CA TYR A 79 -17.59 14.71 -14.12
C TYR A 79 -18.91 13.94 -14.15
N GLU A 80 -18.82 12.62 -14.35
CA GLU A 80 -19.94 11.69 -14.47
C GLU A 80 -19.66 10.45 -13.58
N GLU A 81 -20.72 9.90 -13.00
CA GLU A 81 -20.69 8.89 -11.95
C GLU A 81 -20.12 7.56 -12.44
N LEU A 82 -20.66 6.99 -13.51
CA LEU A 82 -20.33 5.66 -14.01
C LEU A 82 -18.98 5.59 -14.73
N VAL A 83 -18.45 6.73 -15.17
CA VAL A 83 -17.24 6.80 -15.98
C VAL A 83 -16.09 7.43 -15.19
N THR A 84 -16.11 8.75 -15.00
CA THR A 84 -14.95 9.47 -14.47
C THR A 84 -14.82 9.34 -12.95
N ALA A 85 -15.94 9.32 -12.22
CA ALA A 85 -15.91 9.11 -10.77
C ALA A 85 -15.49 7.66 -10.44
N GLN A 86 -15.98 6.66 -11.19
CA GLN A 86 -15.49 5.29 -11.09
C GLN A 86 -14.00 5.15 -11.46
N ALA A 87 -13.55 5.83 -12.51
CA ALA A 87 -12.13 5.85 -12.88
C ALA A 87 -11.26 6.43 -11.75
N GLY A 88 -11.67 7.58 -11.18
CA GLY A 88 -11.00 8.18 -10.04
C GLY A 88 -11.04 7.30 -8.78
N HIS A 89 -12.16 6.61 -8.53
CA HIS A 89 -12.31 5.67 -7.42
C HIS A 89 -11.28 4.52 -7.53
N ARG A 90 -11.16 3.90 -8.72
CA ARG A 90 -10.18 2.83 -8.99
C ARG A 90 -8.73 3.32 -8.86
N VAL A 91 -8.44 4.53 -9.33
CA VAL A 91 -7.13 5.19 -9.13
C VAL A 91 -6.84 5.36 -7.64
N GLY A 92 -7.81 5.82 -6.87
CA GLY A 92 -7.69 5.98 -5.42
C GLY A 92 -7.35 4.68 -4.71
N LEU A 93 -8.14 3.63 -4.98
CA LEU A 93 -7.91 2.31 -4.37
C LEU A 93 -6.51 1.78 -4.69
N SER A 94 -6.11 1.80 -5.96
CA SER A 94 -4.79 1.32 -6.42
C SER A 94 -3.62 2.23 -6.03
N ALA A 95 -3.87 3.46 -5.57
CA ALA A 95 -2.89 4.32 -4.91
C ALA A 95 -2.73 3.99 -3.41
N GLY A 96 -3.44 2.98 -2.90
CA GLY A 96 -3.46 2.63 -1.48
C GLY A 96 -4.35 3.55 -0.63
N ALA A 97 -5.24 4.30 -1.26
CA ALA A 97 -6.13 5.20 -0.56
C ALA A 97 -7.45 4.50 -0.19
N ARG A 98 -7.96 4.80 1.00
CA ARG A 98 -9.35 4.53 1.35
C ARG A 98 -10.21 5.63 0.74
N VAL A 99 -11.06 5.27 -0.23
CA VAL A 99 -11.99 6.25 -0.82
C VAL A 99 -13.16 6.47 0.14
N VAL A 100 -13.18 7.63 0.79
CA VAL A 100 -14.17 7.98 1.83
C VAL A 100 -15.36 8.76 1.29
N HIS A 101 -15.26 9.26 0.06
CA HIS A 101 -16.32 9.99 -0.61
C HIS A 101 -16.15 9.92 -2.12
N VAL A 102 -17.24 9.73 -2.84
CA VAL A 102 -17.30 9.83 -4.30
C VAL A 102 -18.48 10.75 -4.65
N ALA A 103 -18.21 11.74 -5.49
CA ALA A 103 -19.22 12.62 -6.06
C ALA A 103 -19.02 12.71 -7.57
N ALA A 104 -20.09 13.03 -8.28
CA ALA A 104 -20.09 13.29 -9.71
C ALA A 104 -20.91 14.53 -10.04
N GLY A 105 -20.58 15.19 -11.14
CA GLY A 105 -21.26 16.38 -11.61
C GLY A 105 -20.80 17.67 -10.89
N PRO A 106 -21.53 18.77 -11.11
CA PRO A 106 -21.19 20.06 -10.52
C PRO A 106 -21.46 20.07 -9.01
N LEU A 107 -20.41 20.36 -8.22
CA LEU A 107 -20.48 20.50 -6.77
C LEU A 107 -21.36 21.70 -6.41
N ASP A 108 -22.42 21.42 -5.68
CA ASP A 108 -23.30 22.40 -5.08
C ASP A 108 -22.96 22.64 -3.59
N GLY A 109 -23.82 23.36 -2.87
CA GLY A 109 -23.60 23.65 -1.45
C GLY A 109 -23.63 22.38 -0.59
N ALA A 110 -24.57 21.48 -0.87
CA ALA A 110 -24.72 20.21 -0.17
C ALA A 110 -23.56 19.26 -0.44
N GLY A 111 -23.13 19.13 -1.70
CA GLY A 111 -21.98 18.33 -2.10
C GLY A 111 -20.69 18.81 -1.44
N LEU A 112 -20.46 20.12 -1.35
CA LEU A 112 -19.31 20.66 -0.62
C LEU A 112 -19.38 20.37 0.90
N ALA A 113 -20.58 20.40 1.48
CA ALA A 113 -20.77 20.04 2.89
C ALA A 113 -20.53 18.54 3.14
N ALA A 114 -21.03 17.67 2.26
CA ALA A 114 -20.79 16.23 2.31
C ALA A 114 -19.29 15.90 2.16
N LEU A 115 -18.60 16.56 1.23
CA LEU A 115 -17.16 16.44 1.04
C LEU A 115 -16.38 16.81 2.33
N ARG A 116 -16.80 17.86 3.06
CA ARG A 116 -16.21 18.20 4.37
C ARG A 116 -16.51 17.16 5.44
N ALA A 117 -17.75 16.70 5.51
CA ALA A 117 -18.20 15.72 6.50
C ALA A 117 -17.43 14.40 6.37
N ALA A 118 -17.06 14.02 5.14
CA ALA A 118 -16.23 12.85 4.88
C ALA A 118 -14.77 12.97 5.37
N ARG A 119 -14.33 14.17 5.78
CA ARG A 119 -12.96 14.43 6.31
C ARG A 119 -11.85 13.80 5.46
N PRO A 120 -11.75 14.11 4.15
CA PRO A 120 -10.65 13.60 3.34
C PRO A 120 -9.31 14.22 3.74
N ASP A 121 -8.24 13.48 3.49
CA ASP A 121 -6.86 13.97 3.57
C ASP A 121 -6.39 14.53 2.22
N VAL A 122 -6.98 14.06 1.11
CA VAL A 122 -6.74 14.52 -0.26
C VAL A 122 -8.06 14.48 -1.04
N VAL A 123 -8.25 15.44 -1.95
CA VAL A 123 -9.34 15.42 -2.95
C VAL A 123 -8.73 15.17 -4.33
N LEU A 124 -9.23 14.17 -5.05
CA LEU A 124 -8.93 13.92 -6.46
C LEU A 124 -10.04 14.53 -7.31
N LEU A 125 -9.69 15.56 -8.09
CA LEU A 125 -10.55 16.10 -9.14
C LEU A 125 -10.23 15.42 -10.47
N VAL A 126 -11.21 14.73 -11.03
CA VAL A 126 -11.14 14.07 -12.34
C VAL A 126 -12.34 14.47 -13.17
N GLY A 127 -12.26 14.30 -14.49
CA GLY A 127 -13.38 14.62 -15.37
C GLY A 127 -12.96 15.40 -16.60
N GLY A 128 -13.78 15.27 -17.65
CA GLY A 128 -13.45 15.75 -18.98
C GLY A 128 -12.36 14.91 -19.63
N THR A 129 -12.57 14.45 -20.86
CA THR A 129 -11.47 13.96 -21.70
C THR A 129 -10.61 15.14 -22.15
N ASP A 130 -9.38 14.89 -22.57
CA ASP A 130 -8.55 15.93 -23.17
C ASP A 130 -9.18 16.35 -24.51
N GLY A 131 -9.33 17.66 -24.75
CA GLY A 131 -10.11 18.20 -25.88
C GLY A 131 -11.63 18.11 -25.71
N GLY A 132 -12.12 17.62 -24.57
CA GLY A 132 -13.55 17.42 -24.29
C GLY A 132 -14.16 18.48 -23.36
N ASP A 133 -15.21 18.09 -22.63
CA ASP A 133 -15.86 18.96 -21.66
C ASP A 133 -14.89 19.44 -20.57
N ALA A 134 -14.95 20.74 -20.26
CA ALA A 134 -14.17 21.35 -19.19
C ALA A 134 -15.05 22.07 -18.16
N GLU A 135 -16.37 22.14 -18.37
CA GLU A 135 -17.26 23.01 -17.61
C GLU A 135 -17.39 22.54 -16.16
N VAL A 136 -17.68 21.26 -15.96
CA VAL A 136 -17.89 20.72 -14.60
C VAL A 136 -16.59 20.71 -13.81
N LEU A 137 -15.46 20.36 -14.45
CA LEU A 137 -14.15 20.38 -13.81
C LEU A 137 -13.79 21.81 -13.36
N THR A 138 -14.00 22.79 -14.25
CA THR A 138 -13.78 24.22 -13.98
C THR A 138 -14.68 24.73 -12.87
N HIS A 139 -15.96 24.36 -12.90
CA HIS A 139 -16.92 24.69 -11.84
C HIS A 139 -16.46 24.13 -10.49
N ASN A 140 -16.11 22.84 -10.44
CA ASN A 140 -15.69 22.17 -9.21
C ASN A 140 -14.41 22.77 -8.63
N ALA A 141 -13.39 23.01 -9.45
CA ALA A 141 -12.16 23.68 -9.04
C ALA A 141 -12.45 25.10 -8.52
N SER A 142 -13.30 25.86 -9.22
CA SER A 142 -13.72 27.21 -8.80
C SER A 142 -14.47 27.20 -7.47
N ARG A 143 -15.31 26.20 -7.23
CA ARG A 143 -16.04 26.04 -5.96
C ARG A 143 -15.10 25.77 -4.80
N LEU A 144 -14.11 24.90 -4.97
CA LEU A 144 -13.09 24.66 -3.95
C LEU A 144 -12.24 25.90 -3.68
N ALA A 145 -11.84 26.63 -4.73
CA ALA A 145 -11.07 27.87 -4.63
C ALA A 145 -11.84 28.95 -3.84
N ARG A 146 -13.11 29.20 -4.20
CA ARG A 146 -13.99 30.17 -3.50
C ARG A 146 -14.23 29.78 -2.04
N ALA A 147 -14.34 28.48 -1.78
CA ALA A 147 -14.51 27.93 -0.44
C ALA A 147 -13.24 27.95 0.43
N ARG A 148 -12.11 28.43 -0.12
CA ARG A 148 -10.78 28.42 0.53
C ARG A 148 -10.44 27.05 1.10
N TRP A 149 -10.62 26.04 0.26
CA TRP A 149 -10.39 24.64 0.63
C TRP A 149 -8.95 24.41 1.10
N ARG A 150 -8.76 23.91 2.32
CA ARG A 150 -7.42 23.75 2.93
C ARG A 150 -6.81 22.36 2.78
N ILE A 151 -7.61 21.39 2.34
CA ILE A 151 -7.15 20.02 2.13
C ILE A 151 -6.52 19.94 0.73
N PRO A 152 -5.36 19.28 0.55
CA PRO A 152 -4.72 19.18 -0.75
C PRO A 152 -5.60 18.59 -1.86
N VAL A 153 -5.47 19.13 -3.07
CA VAL A 153 -6.19 18.72 -4.27
C VAL A 153 -5.21 18.14 -5.29
N VAL A 154 -5.49 16.94 -5.80
CA VAL A 154 -4.86 16.40 -7.01
C VAL A 154 -5.79 16.68 -8.18
N LEU A 155 -5.30 17.42 -9.18
CA LEU A 155 -6.06 17.75 -10.38
C LEU A 155 -5.58 16.86 -11.54
N ALA A 156 -6.42 15.90 -11.94
CA ALA A 156 -6.11 14.88 -12.94
C ALA A 156 -7.27 14.70 -13.94
N GLY A 157 -7.87 15.82 -14.36
CA GLY A 157 -8.91 15.88 -15.40
C GLY A 157 -8.38 16.53 -16.69
N ASN A 158 -9.31 17.02 -17.53
CA ASN A 158 -9.06 17.64 -18.83
C ASN A 158 -7.78 18.50 -18.87
N GLY A 159 -6.82 18.09 -19.71
CA GLY A 159 -5.51 18.71 -19.86
C GLY A 159 -5.54 20.17 -20.33
N ASP A 160 -6.55 20.57 -21.10
CA ASP A 160 -6.64 21.91 -21.72
C ASP A 160 -6.84 23.02 -20.69
N VAL A 161 -7.52 22.71 -19.58
CA VAL A 161 -7.80 23.67 -18.51
C VAL A 161 -6.91 23.48 -17.28
N ARG A 162 -6.09 22.43 -17.26
CA ARG A 162 -5.34 22.01 -16.06
C ARG A 162 -4.41 23.10 -15.52
N GLU A 163 -3.68 23.79 -16.38
CA GLU A 163 -2.75 24.86 -15.97
C GLU A 163 -3.52 26.04 -15.34
N SER A 164 -4.57 26.51 -16.02
CA SER A 164 -5.44 27.59 -15.55
C SER A 164 -6.08 27.27 -14.20
N LEU A 165 -6.64 26.06 -14.05
CA LEU A 165 -7.27 25.63 -12.80
C LEU A 165 -6.26 25.41 -11.67
N THR A 166 -5.04 24.98 -11.98
CA THR A 166 -3.96 24.89 -10.99
C THR A 166 -3.59 26.28 -10.48
N GLY A 167 -3.45 27.27 -11.37
CA GLY A 167 -3.23 28.67 -11.01
C GLY A 167 -4.35 29.22 -10.12
N LEU A 168 -5.61 29.03 -10.52
CA LEU A 168 -6.79 29.46 -9.76
C LEU A 168 -6.82 28.90 -8.33
N LEU A 169 -6.52 27.61 -8.16
CA LEU A 169 -6.49 26.96 -6.85
C LEU A 169 -5.34 27.51 -5.99
N ALA A 170 -4.14 27.63 -6.58
CA ALA A 170 -2.95 28.13 -5.90
C ALA A 170 -3.10 29.58 -5.45
N GLU A 171 -3.62 30.47 -6.30
CA GLU A 171 -3.89 31.88 -5.98
C GLU A 171 -4.84 32.06 -4.79
N ARG A 172 -5.77 31.11 -4.59
CA ARG A 172 -6.70 31.10 -3.45
C ARG A 172 -6.17 30.36 -2.23
N GLY A 173 -4.92 29.92 -2.27
CA GLY A 173 -4.25 29.21 -1.18
C GLY A 173 -4.73 27.77 -0.99
N VAL A 174 -5.32 27.16 -2.02
CA VAL A 174 -5.66 25.74 -2.02
C VAL A 174 -4.40 24.96 -2.44
N PRO A 175 -3.85 24.06 -1.61
CA PRO A 175 -2.71 23.25 -2.01
C PRO A 175 -3.10 22.34 -3.17
N VAL A 176 -2.45 22.48 -4.32
CA VAL A 176 -2.80 21.75 -5.54
C VAL A 176 -1.58 21.03 -6.12
N THR A 177 -1.80 19.86 -6.71
CA THR A 177 -0.81 19.11 -7.48
C THR A 177 -1.47 18.64 -8.77
N ALA A 178 -0.97 19.11 -9.91
CA ALA A 178 -1.45 18.69 -11.22
C ALA A 178 -0.89 17.32 -11.59
N ALA A 179 -1.68 16.52 -12.31
CA ALA A 179 -1.28 15.25 -12.90
C ALA A 179 -1.90 15.10 -14.29
N ASP A 180 -1.40 14.15 -15.09
CA ASP A 180 -2.05 13.77 -16.34
C ASP A 180 -3.46 13.20 -16.10
N ASN A 181 -4.33 13.43 -17.08
CA ASN A 181 -5.72 13.06 -17.00
C ASN A 181 -5.85 11.55 -16.74
N VAL A 182 -6.71 11.19 -15.78
CA VAL A 182 -7.02 9.79 -15.46
C VAL A 182 -7.76 9.12 -16.63
N LEU A 183 -8.56 9.87 -17.36
CA LEU A 183 -9.34 9.39 -18.50
C LEU A 183 -9.18 10.36 -19.69
N PRO A 184 -7.98 10.42 -20.32
CA PRO A 184 -7.70 11.37 -21.39
C PRO A 184 -8.62 11.19 -22.60
N ARG A 185 -9.10 9.97 -22.85
CA ARG A 185 -10.05 9.63 -23.91
C ARG A 185 -11.06 8.60 -23.39
N ILE A 186 -12.25 8.56 -23.98
CA ILE A 186 -13.27 7.56 -23.64
C ILE A 186 -12.69 6.16 -23.79
N GLY A 187 -12.84 5.34 -22.75
CA GLY A 187 -12.33 3.97 -22.70
C GLY A 187 -10.81 3.83 -22.46
N VAL A 188 -10.06 4.93 -22.35
CA VAL A 188 -8.61 4.91 -22.12
C VAL A 188 -8.31 5.40 -20.71
N LEU A 189 -7.99 4.49 -19.79
CA LEU A 189 -7.61 4.80 -18.41
C LEU A 189 -6.09 4.99 -18.30
N ARG A 190 -5.64 6.08 -17.68
CA ARG A 190 -4.22 6.36 -17.42
C ARG A 190 -3.98 6.69 -15.94
N PRO A 191 -3.92 5.68 -15.06
CA PRO A 191 -3.92 5.92 -13.62
C PRO A 191 -2.57 6.32 -13.04
N GLY A 192 -1.46 5.93 -13.69
CA GLY A 192 -0.09 6.11 -13.17
C GLY A 192 0.21 7.52 -12.66
N PRO A 193 0.06 8.57 -13.49
CA PRO A 193 0.37 9.94 -13.09
C PRO A 193 -0.47 10.43 -11.89
N ALA A 194 -1.75 10.09 -11.84
CA ALA A 194 -2.61 10.45 -10.72
C ALA A 194 -2.22 9.69 -9.43
N ARG A 195 -1.86 8.39 -9.53
CA ARG A 195 -1.36 7.61 -8.38
C ARG A 195 -0.08 8.21 -7.80
N GLU A 196 0.87 8.58 -8.67
CA GLU A 196 2.11 9.23 -8.26
C GLU A 196 1.86 10.56 -7.56
N ALA A 197 0.96 11.40 -8.11
CA ALA A 197 0.58 12.66 -7.49
C ALA A 197 -0.10 12.47 -6.13
N ILE A 198 -1.03 11.51 -6.01
CA ILE A 198 -1.69 11.15 -4.75
C ILE A 198 -0.64 10.74 -3.70
N ARG A 199 0.30 9.86 -4.05
CA ARG A 199 1.36 9.41 -3.15
C ARG A 199 2.30 10.54 -2.76
N ALA A 200 2.70 11.41 -3.69
CA ALA A 200 3.53 12.56 -3.40
C ALA A 200 2.84 13.54 -2.44
N VAL A 201 1.54 13.78 -2.63
CA VAL A 201 0.74 14.61 -1.73
C VAL A 201 0.60 13.98 -0.36
N PHE A 202 0.38 12.67 -0.27
CA PHE A 202 0.34 11.92 0.99
C PHE A 202 1.64 12.07 1.78
N LEU A 203 2.79 11.83 1.14
CA LEU A 203 4.10 11.99 1.77
C LEU A 203 4.34 13.40 2.27
N ARG A 204 4.07 14.42 1.44
CA ARG A 204 4.36 15.82 1.76
C ARG A 204 3.42 16.42 2.81
N HIS A 205 2.12 16.14 2.72
CA HIS A 205 1.12 16.86 3.51
C HIS A 205 0.52 16.04 4.65
N VAL A 206 0.53 14.71 4.55
CA VAL A 206 -0.03 13.83 5.59
C VAL A 206 1.10 13.31 6.47
N ILE A 207 2.09 12.63 5.87
CA ILE A 207 3.22 12.07 6.63
C ILE A 207 4.16 13.17 7.12
N GLY A 208 4.61 14.05 6.21
CA GLY A 208 5.46 15.19 6.54
C GLY A 208 4.71 16.38 7.14
N GLY A 209 3.39 16.30 7.26
CA GLY A 209 2.55 17.37 7.80
C GLY A 209 2.53 17.41 9.33
N LYS A 210 1.98 18.49 9.88
CA LYS A 210 1.84 18.72 11.34
C LYS A 210 0.89 17.74 12.05
N ARG A 211 0.29 16.78 11.33
CA ARG A 211 -0.70 15.86 11.87
C ARG A 211 -0.08 14.66 12.58
N LEU A 212 1.13 14.23 12.20
CA LEU A 212 1.80 13.08 12.81
C LEU A 212 2.80 13.47 13.89
N SER A 213 3.49 14.61 13.72
CA SER A 213 4.42 15.13 14.70
C SER A 213 4.33 16.65 14.77
N ARG A 214 4.59 17.22 15.96
CA ARG A 214 4.50 18.67 16.20
C ARG A 214 5.68 19.45 15.62
N GLY A 215 6.79 18.79 15.29
CA GLY A 215 8.03 19.40 14.80
C GLY A 215 8.58 18.79 13.51
N HIS A 216 9.70 19.32 13.04
CA HIS A 216 10.33 18.91 11.78
C HIS A 216 11.17 17.63 11.88
N ARG A 217 11.46 17.16 13.10
CA ARG A 217 12.33 16.00 13.34
C ARG A 217 11.83 14.75 12.62
N PHE A 218 10.53 14.44 12.74
CA PHE A 218 9.99 13.23 12.09
C PHE A 218 10.13 13.30 10.56
N ALA A 219 9.75 14.42 9.95
CA ALA A 219 9.91 14.63 8.51
C ALA A 219 11.37 14.54 8.06
N GLY A 220 12.33 14.99 8.88
CA GLY A 220 13.76 14.86 8.59
C GLY A 220 14.33 13.45 8.78
N LEU A 221 13.65 12.58 9.54
CA LEU A 221 14.05 11.18 9.74
C LEU A 221 13.51 10.25 8.64
N VAL A 222 12.31 10.54 8.11
CA VAL A 222 11.65 9.69 7.12
C VAL A 222 12.38 9.77 5.77
N ARG A 223 12.93 8.64 5.34
CA ARG A 223 13.68 8.48 4.09
C ARG A 223 12.82 7.96 2.93
N ALA A 224 11.76 7.21 3.24
CA ALA A 224 10.91 6.56 2.25
C ALA A 224 9.48 6.31 2.78
N ALA A 225 8.53 6.07 1.87
CA ALA A 225 7.27 5.44 2.25
C ALA A 225 7.52 3.95 2.59
N THR A 226 6.80 3.39 3.56
CA THR A 226 6.94 1.96 3.91
C THR A 226 6.83 1.03 2.68
N PRO A 227 5.83 1.20 1.78
CA PRO A 227 5.74 0.33 0.60
C PRO A 227 6.94 0.46 -0.34
N ASP A 228 7.63 1.58 -0.37
CA ASP A 228 8.80 1.77 -1.23
C ASP A 228 10.03 1.08 -0.67
N ALA A 229 10.21 1.17 0.66
CA ALA A 229 11.25 0.43 1.35
C ALA A 229 11.02 -1.09 1.18
N VAL A 230 9.79 -1.58 1.36
CA VAL A 230 9.47 -3.01 1.17
C VAL A 230 9.73 -3.43 -0.28
N LEU A 231 9.30 -2.65 -1.28
CA LEU A 231 9.58 -2.96 -2.69
C LEU A 231 11.09 -3.05 -2.94
N THR A 232 11.88 -2.10 -2.42
CA THR A 232 13.35 -2.12 -2.55
C THR A 232 13.94 -3.39 -1.92
N GLY A 233 13.44 -3.82 -0.75
CA GLY A 233 13.86 -5.07 -0.12
C GLY A 233 13.48 -6.32 -0.94
N VAL A 234 12.29 -6.31 -1.55
CA VAL A 234 11.82 -7.37 -2.45
C VAL A 234 12.70 -7.47 -3.69
N GLU A 235 13.01 -6.34 -4.32
CA GLU A 235 13.90 -6.26 -5.48
C GLU A 235 15.29 -6.82 -5.15
N LEU A 236 15.87 -6.39 -4.02
CA LEU A 236 17.17 -6.85 -3.57
C LEU A 236 17.20 -8.36 -3.29
N LEU A 237 16.14 -8.90 -2.69
CA LEU A 237 16.01 -10.34 -2.44
C LEU A 237 15.88 -11.11 -3.76
N ALA A 238 15.04 -10.65 -4.68
CA ALA A 238 14.80 -11.31 -5.96
C ALA A 238 16.07 -11.35 -6.83
N ASP A 239 16.75 -10.20 -6.95
CA ASP A 239 18.01 -10.09 -7.68
C ASP A 239 19.07 -11.05 -7.12
N HIS A 240 19.10 -11.23 -5.79
CA HIS A 240 20.04 -12.14 -5.13
C HIS A 240 19.66 -13.63 -5.29
N LEU A 241 18.37 -13.97 -5.19
CA LEU A 241 17.89 -15.35 -5.36
C LEU A 241 17.93 -15.81 -6.82
N GLY A 242 17.92 -14.88 -7.79
CA GLY A 242 17.90 -15.18 -9.21
C GLY A 242 16.59 -15.86 -9.65
N GLY A 243 15.47 -15.52 -9.02
CA GLY A 243 14.19 -16.15 -9.31
C GLY A 243 12.99 -15.30 -8.91
N ASP A 244 11.87 -15.58 -9.58
CA ASP A 244 10.63 -14.86 -9.43
C ASP A 244 10.04 -15.04 -8.03
N LEU A 245 9.60 -13.93 -7.44
CA LEU A 245 9.00 -13.94 -6.12
C LEU A 245 7.78 -13.03 -6.04
N LEU A 246 6.85 -13.42 -5.18
CA LEU A 246 5.64 -12.68 -4.86
C LEU A 246 5.63 -12.42 -3.35
N VAL A 247 5.31 -11.20 -2.95
CA VAL A 247 5.09 -10.84 -1.54
C VAL A 247 3.68 -10.32 -1.37
N VAL A 248 2.99 -10.79 -0.34
CA VAL A 248 1.68 -10.28 0.09
C VAL A 248 1.80 -9.79 1.53
N ASP A 249 1.70 -8.49 1.75
CA ASP A 249 1.70 -7.87 3.08
C ASP A 249 0.27 -7.50 3.48
N VAL A 250 -0.32 -8.28 4.38
CA VAL A 250 -1.70 -8.08 4.86
C VAL A 250 -1.67 -7.18 6.10
N GLY A 251 -1.84 -5.87 5.87
CA GLY A 251 -1.82 -4.83 6.89
C GLY A 251 -3.17 -4.58 7.57
N GLY A 252 -3.16 -3.65 8.53
CA GLY A 252 -4.39 -3.21 9.20
C GLY A 252 -5.30 -2.33 8.32
N ALA A 253 -4.72 -1.58 7.39
CA ALA A 253 -5.44 -0.67 6.51
C ALA A 253 -5.44 -1.09 5.04
N THR A 254 -4.32 -1.66 4.57
CA THR A 254 -4.11 -2.03 3.17
C THR A 254 -3.58 -3.46 3.08
N THR A 255 -3.72 -4.06 1.90
CA THR A 255 -2.98 -5.25 1.50
C THR A 255 -2.12 -4.87 0.32
N ASP A 256 -0.82 -5.08 0.45
CA ASP A 256 0.15 -4.73 -0.57
C ASP A 256 0.64 -6.01 -1.24
N VAL A 257 0.72 -6.00 -2.57
CA VAL A 257 1.28 -7.09 -3.36
C VAL A 257 2.48 -6.58 -4.14
N TYR A 258 3.61 -7.26 -3.96
CA TYR A 258 4.87 -6.96 -4.64
C TYR A 258 5.26 -8.16 -5.49
N SER A 259 5.71 -7.92 -6.70
CA SER A 259 6.27 -8.96 -7.56
C SER A 259 7.57 -8.52 -8.19
N ALA A 260 8.49 -9.47 -8.29
CA ALA A 260 9.67 -9.40 -9.13
C ALA A 260 9.62 -10.64 -10.03
N LEU A 261 9.35 -10.43 -11.32
CA LEU A 261 9.04 -11.48 -12.29
C LEU A 261 10.03 -11.44 -13.44
N THR A 262 10.47 -12.58 -13.93
CA THR A 262 11.28 -12.65 -15.14
C THR A 262 10.35 -12.49 -16.34
N PRO A 263 10.56 -11.48 -17.22
CA PRO A 263 9.72 -11.30 -18.39
C PRO A 263 9.78 -12.54 -19.30
N ASP A 264 8.64 -13.02 -19.77
CA ASP A 264 8.59 -14.06 -20.80
C ASP A 264 9.15 -13.49 -22.12
N GLU A 265 10.28 -14.02 -22.59
CA GLU A 265 10.92 -13.64 -23.84
C GLU A 265 9.99 -13.83 -25.06
N SER A 266 9.03 -14.76 -24.95
CA SER A 266 8.05 -15.10 -25.98
C SER A 266 6.96 -14.02 -26.16
N ALA A 267 6.82 -13.10 -25.20
CA ALA A 267 5.79 -12.05 -25.19
C ALA A 267 6.27 -10.70 -25.78
N GLY A 268 7.49 -10.64 -26.32
CA GLY A 268 8.17 -9.40 -26.68
C GLY A 268 8.02 -8.91 -28.11
N GLY A 269 7.17 -7.89 -28.35
CA GLY A 269 7.35 -6.95 -29.46
C GLY A 269 8.49 -5.93 -29.19
N PRO A 270 8.87 -5.06 -30.13
CA PRO A 270 10.02 -4.16 -29.98
C PRO A 270 9.94 -3.28 -28.72
N GLY A 271 11.02 -3.25 -27.91
CA GLY A 271 11.13 -2.44 -26.69
C GLY A 271 11.05 -3.22 -25.36
N VAL A 272 11.32 -4.52 -25.37
CA VAL A 272 11.48 -5.33 -24.14
C VAL A 272 12.77 -4.90 -23.43
N ALA A 273 12.71 -4.78 -22.10
CA ALA A 273 13.90 -4.69 -21.27
C ALA A 273 14.84 -5.86 -21.59
N ALA A 274 16.16 -5.62 -21.61
CA ALA A 274 17.15 -6.64 -21.96
C ALA A 274 16.94 -7.93 -21.14
N ALA A 275 17.14 -9.08 -21.80
CA ALA A 275 17.10 -10.40 -21.19
C ALA A 275 17.84 -10.41 -19.84
N GLY A 276 17.19 -10.93 -18.79
CA GLY A 276 17.73 -10.98 -17.42
C GLY A 276 17.32 -9.83 -16.48
N THR A 277 16.51 -8.86 -16.93
CA THR A 277 15.99 -7.79 -16.03
C THR A 277 14.61 -8.18 -15.48
N LEU A 278 14.48 -8.34 -14.16
CA LEU A 278 13.20 -8.62 -13.51
C LEU A 278 12.21 -7.45 -13.71
N TRP A 279 11.00 -7.75 -14.17
CA TRP A 279 9.87 -6.84 -14.10
C TRP A 279 9.38 -6.73 -12.66
N ARG A 280 9.42 -5.51 -12.14
CA ARG A 280 9.06 -5.20 -10.76
C ARG A 280 7.74 -4.45 -10.75
N ALA A 281 6.82 -4.92 -9.92
CA ALA A 281 5.52 -4.29 -9.79
C ALA A 281 5.06 -4.28 -8.33
N ARG A 282 4.23 -3.29 -8.03
CA ARG A 282 3.54 -3.19 -6.75
C ARG A 282 2.10 -2.76 -6.95
N THR A 283 1.20 -3.35 -6.18
CA THR A 283 -0.17 -2.89 -6.01
C THR A 283 -0.45 -2.70 -4.53
N VAL A 284 -1.17 -1.63 -4.19
CA VAL A 284 -1.54 -1.29 -2.81
C VAL A 284 -3.07 -1.20 -2.81
N GLU A 285 -3.74 -2.06 -2.06
CA GLU A 285 -5.21 -2.15 -2.06
C GLU A 285 -5.79 -1.50 -0.80
N GLY A 286 -6.28 -0.27 -0.94
CA GLY A 286 -6.77 0.55 0.18
C GLY A 286 -8.07 0.07 0.85
N ASP A 287 -8.82 -0.79 0.18
CA ASP A 287 -10.06 -1.42 0.65
C ASP A 287 -9.84 -2.81 1.26
N LEU A 288 -8.61 -3.33 1.25
CA LEU A 288 -8.31 -4.70 1.70
C LEU A 288 -7.43 -4.68 2.96
N GLY A 289 -7.99 -4.42 4.15
CA GLY A 289 -7.21 -4.35 5.39
C GLY A 289 -7.85 -5.11 6.54
N MET A 290 -7.05 -5.61 7.48
CA MET A 290 -7.53 -6.42 8.63
C MET A 290 -8.32 -5.64 9.68
N ARG A 291 -8.27 -4.30 9.65
CA ARG A 291 -8.86 -3.42 10.65
C ARG A 291 -9.71 -2.34 9.97
N TRP A 292 -9.11 -1.22 9.61
CA TRP A 292 -9.78 -0.03 9.06
C TRP A 292 -10.65 -0.32 7.84
N SER A 293 -10.20 -1.26 7.00
CA SER A 293 -10.85 -1.62 5.74
C SER A 293 -11.40 -3.05 5.76
N ALA A 294 -11.61 -3.66 6.93
CA ALA A 294 -12.10 -5.04 7.04
C ALA A 294 -13.47 -5.25 6.35
N PRO A 295 -14.44 -4.32 6.43
CA PRO A 295 -15.67 -4.44 5.64
C PRO A 295 -15.41 -4.46 4.13
N GLY A 296 -14.42 -3.69 3.65
CA GLY A 296 -14.04 -3.66 2.24
C GLY A 296 -13.53 -5.01 1.73
N VAL A 297 -12.84 -5.79 2.59
CA VAL A 297 -12.43 -7.17 2.27
C VAL A 297 -13.65 -8.05 1.99
N VAL A 298 -14.69 -7.97 2.84
CA VAL A 298 -15.91 -8.78 2.69
C VAL A 298 -16.65 -8.41 1.41
N GLU A 299 -16.80 -7.11 1.13
CA GLU A 299 -17.46 -6.62 -0.08
C GLU A 299 -16.70 -7.00 -1.35
N ALA A 300 -15.37 -6.85 -1.35
CA ALA A 300 -14.53 -7.21 -2.47
C ALA A 300 -14.51 -8.73 -2.72
N ALA A 301 -14.47 -9.54 -1.66
CA ALA A 301 -14.56 -10.99 -1.76
C ALA A 301 -15.91 -11.46 -2.31
N ALA A 302 -17.01 -10.83 -1.91
CA ALA A 302 -18.33 -11.11 -2.46
C ALA A 302 -18.40 -10.76 -3.96
N ALA A 303 -17.85 -9.61 -4.36
CA ALA A 303 -17.76 -9.20 -5.77
C ALA A 303 -16.93 -10.18 -6.62
N GLU A 304 -15.88 -10.76 -6.02
CA GLU A 304 -15.03 -11.80 -6.63
C GLU A 304 -15.61 -13.22 -6.53
N ARG A 305 -16.83 -13.36 -6.00
CA ARG A 305 -17.56 -14.64 -5.81
C ARG A 305 -16.79 -15.65 -4.95
N LEU A 306 -16.00 -15.16 -3.99
CA LEU A 306 -15.27 -15.97 -3.01
C LEU A 306 -16.11 -16.33 -1.77
N LEU A 307 -17.30 -15.75 -1.66
CA LEU A 307 -18.22 -15.90 -0.55
C LEU A 307 -19.61 -16.27 -1.05
N THR A 308 -20.27 -17.17 -0.32
CA THR A 308 -21.73 -17.30 -0.40
C THR A 308 -22.40 -16.13 0.31
N GLU A 309 -23.70 -15.90 0.07
CA GLU A 309 -24.44 -14.87 0.81
C GLU A 309 -24.45 -15.15 2.32
N ALA A 310 -24.51 -16.42 2.73
CA ALA A 310 -24.42 -16.81 4.14
C ALA A 310 -23.06 -16.44 4.76
N ASP A 311 -21.95 -16.69 4.04
CA ASP A 311 -20.61 -16.31 4.51
C ASP A 311 -20.47 -14.79 4.63
N ARG A 312 -21.01 -14.05 3.66
CA ARG A 312 -20.99 -12.59 3.65
C ARG A 312 -21.68 -12.02 4.89
N VAL A 313 -22.90 -12.50 5.19
CA VAL A 313 -23.65 -12.09 6.38
C VAL A 313 -22.89 -12.45 7.66
N ALA A 314 -22.29 -13.64 7.73
CA ALA A 314 -21.53 -14.08 8.88
C ALA A 314 -20.26 -13.25 9.14
N LEU A 315 -19.59 -12.77 8.09
CA LEU A 315 -18.36 -11.97 8.19
C LEU A 315 -18.61 -10.47 8.34
N ALA A 316 -19.76 -9.95 7.92
CA ALA A 316 -20.07 -8.52 7.93
C ALA A 316 -20.00 -7.90 9.34
N GLY A 317 -20.62 -8.56 10.34
CA GLY A 317 -20.58 -8.10 11.74
C GLY A 317 -19.16 -8.08 12.33
N PRO A 318 -18.42 -9.20 12.29
CA PRO A 318 -17.03 -9.23 12.76
C PRO A 318 -16.08 -8.27 12.05
N ALA A 319 -16.28 -8.02 10.75
CA ALA A 319 -15.53 -7.03 9.99
C ALA A 319 -15.84 -5.59 10.46
N ALA A 320 -17.12 -5.28 10.73
CA ALA A 320 -17.53 -3.99 11.26
C ALA A 320 -16.93 -3.71 12.65
N VAL A 321 -16.86 -4.72 13.52
CA VAL A 321 -16.21 -4.60 14.85
C VAL A 321 -14.73 -4.20 14.71
N ARG A 322 -13.99 -4.87 13.84
CA ARG A 322 -12.56 -4.58 13.58
C ARG A 322 -12.32 -3.19 12.99
N ALA A 323 -13.27 -2.67 12.22
CA ALA A 323 -13.20 -1.32 11.67
C ALA A 323 -13.57 -0.25 12.70
N ALA A 324 -14.49 -0.55 13.62
CA ALA A 324 -14.88 0.35 14.70
C ALA A 324 -13.82 0.45 15.80
N ASP A 325 -13.12 -0.65 16.08
CA ASP A 325 -11.99 -0.71 17.01
C ASP A 325 -10.74 -1.33 16.34
N PRO A 326 -9.87 -0.50 15.73
CA PRO A 326 -8.62 -0.98 15.13
C PRO A 326 -7.64 -1.61 16.14
N GLY A 327 -7.82 -1.35 17.44
CA GLY A 327 -7.05 -1.95 18.52
C GLY A 327 -7.53 -3.35 18.91
N HIS A 328 -8.67 -3.81 18.36
CA HIS A 328 -9.21 -5.13 18.63
C HIS A 328 -8.21 -6.25 18.29
N LEU A 329 -7.99 -7.13 19.26
CA LEU A 329 -7.19 -8.34 19.14
C LEU A 329 -8.09 -9.55 19.40
N SER A 330 -8.11 -10.49 18.47
CA SER A 330 -8.94 -11.68 18.57
C SER A 330 -8.48 -12.61 19.70
N VAL A 331 -9.43 -13.02 20.53
CA VAL A 331 -9.22 -13.91 21.67
C VAL A 331 -9.90 -15.26 21.39
N GLY A 332 -9.15 -16.36 21.55
CA GLY A 332 -9.69 -17.71 21.33
C GLY A 332 -9.75 -18.16 19.86
N GLY A 333 -10.12 -19.42 19.66
CA GLY A 333 -10.03 -20.09 18.35
C GLY A 333 -11.02 -19.58 17.31
N ALA A 334 -12.25 -19.23 17.71
CA ALA A 334 -13.30 -18.78 16.81
C ALA A 334 -13.01 -17.40 16.21
N GLU A 335 -12.62 -16.41 17.03
CA GLU A 335 -12.26 -15.09 16.52
C GLU A 335 -10.99 -15.13 15.66
N ARG A 336 -10.02 -15.98 16.02
CA ARG A 336 -8.82 -16.20 15.18
C ARG A 336 -9.15 -16.83 13.84
N ALA A 337 -10.14 -17.71 13.77
CA ALA A 337 -10.61 -18.26 12.49
C ALA A 337 -11.26 -17.18 11.60
N VAL A 338 -11.94 -16.20 12.20
CA VAL A 338 -12.45 -15.03 11.46
C VAL A 338 -11.30 -14.18 10.93
N ASP A 339 -10.28 -13.88 11.76
CA ASP A 339 -9.08 -13.16 11.31
C ASP A 339 -8.38 -13.88 10.16
N GLU A 340 -8.19 -15.20 10.28
CA GLU A 340 -7.61 -16.03 9.22
C GLU A 340 -8.45 -15.98 7.93
N ARG A 341 -9.78 -16.08 8.04
CA ARG A 341 -10.66 -16.01 6.87
C ARG A 341 -10.60 -14.65 6.19
N ILE A 342 -10.62 -13.54 6.94
CA ILE A 342 -10.50 -12.20 6.38
C ILE A 342 -9.12 -12.03 5.72
N ALA A 343 -8.05 -12.51 6.34
CA ALA A 343 -6.70 -12.43 5.78
C ALA A 343 -6.55 -13.20 4.47
N ALA A 344 -7.08 -14.43 4.40
CA ALA A 344 -7.10 -15.23 3.18
C ALA A 344 -7.84 -14.52 2.04
N LEU A 345 -9.03 -13.95 2.33
CA LEU A 345 -9.80 -13.20 1.34
C LEU A 345 -9.06 -11.94 0.87
N ALA A 346 -8.47 -11.18 1.79
CA ALA A 346 -7.71 -9.99 1.48
C ALA A 346 -6.50 -10.33 0.57
N ALA A 347 -5.73 -11.35 0.94
CA ALA A 347 -4.59 -11.83 0.16
C ALA A 347 -5.02 -12.30 -1.24
N THR A 348 -6.02 -13.17 -1.34
CA THR A 348 -6.51 -13.70 -2.64
C THR A 348 -7.03 -12.59 -3.55
N VAL A 349 -7.87 -11.68 -3.03
CA VAL A 349 -8.41 -10.57 -3.84
C VAL A 349 -7.29 -9.62 -4.27
N ALA A 350 -6.35 -9.30 -3.37
CA ALA A 350 -5.23 -8.42 -3.70
C ALA A 350 -4.34 -9.01 -4.80
N VAL A 351 -4.04 -10.32 -4.72
CA VAL A 351 -3.26 -11.00 -5.75
C VAL A 351 -4.02 -11.07 -7.07
N ARG A 352 -5.33 -11.35 -7.07
CA ARG A 352 -6.15 -11.28 -8.31
C ARG A 352 -6.05 -9.91 -8.98
N ARG A 353 -6.23 -8.83 -8.22
CA ARG A 353 -6.15 -7.44 -8.74
C ARG A 353 -4.74 -7.10 -9.21
N HIS A 354 -3.72 -7.52 -8.47
CA HIS A 354 -2.33 -7.38 -8.87
C HIS A 354 -2.07 -8.12 -10.19
N VAL A 355 -2.43 -9.39 -10.32
CA VAL A 355 -2.10 -10.18 -11.51
C VAL A 355 -2.84 -9.70 -12.75
N ARG A 356 -4.12 -9.36 -12.61
CA ARG A 356 -4.94 -8.85 -13.73
C ARG A 356 -4.47 -7.50 -14.25
N GLY A 357 -3.63 -6.78 -13.49
CA GLY A 357 -3.23 -5.42 -13.80
C GLY A 357 -4.40 -4.47 -13.56
N GLY A 358 -4.35 -3.67 -12.50
CA GLY A 358 -5.43 -2.76 -12.09
C GLY A 358 -5.78 -1.62 -13.08
N SER A 359 -5.39 -1.72 -14.36
CA SER A 359 -5.67 -0.71 -15.36
C SER A 359 -5.65 -1.28 -16.77
N VAL A 360 -6.72 -1.01 -17.54
CA VAL A 360 -6.67 -1.01 -19.00
C VAL A 360 -5.55 -0.03 -19.42
N GLY A 361 -4.41 -0.55 -19.88
CA GLY A 361 -3.22 0.24 -20.25
C GLY A 361 -1.89 -0.22 -19.62
N GLU A 362 -1.91 -1.05 -18.58
CA GLU A 362 -0.74 -1.86 -18.21
C GLU A 362 -0.69 -3.09 -19.14
N ARG A 363 0.51 -3.47 -19.61
CA ARG A 363 0.72 -4.67 -20.47
C ARG A 363 0.17 -5.93 -19.78
N ALA A 364 -0.13 -6.94 -20.60
CA ALA A 364 -0.75 -8.25 -20.32
C ALA A 364 -0.70 -8.76 -18.86
N ALA A 365 -1.74 -9.51 -18.48
CA ALA A 365 -1.84 -10.21 -17.20
C ALA A 365 -0.48 -10.79 -16.77
N ARG A 366 -0.08 -10.50 -15.52
CA ARG A 366 1.22 -10.92 -14.98
C ARG A 366 1.26 -12.45 -14.89
N ASP A 367 2.27 -13.07 -15.48
CA ASP A 367 2.42 -14.52 -15.39
C ASP A 367 3.14 -14.87 -14.09
N LEU A 368 2.49 -15.64 -13.21
CA LEU A 368 3.07 -16.07 -11.94
C LEU A 368 3.57 -17.52 -11.98
N ARG A 369 3.50 -18.22 -13.12
CA ARG A 369 3.85 -19.65 -13.21
C ARG A 369 5.27 -19.97 -12.74
N ASP A 370 6.19 -19.04 -12.95
CA ASP A 370 7.61 -19.17 -12.62
C ASP A 370 7.98 -18.62 -11.24
N VAL A 371 7.02 -18.04 -10.50
CA VAL A 371 7.21 -17.65 -9.10
C VAL A 371 7.61 -18.87 -8.28
N ARG A 372 8.78 -18.78 -7.64
CA ARG A 372 9.35 -19.85 -6.81
C ARG A 372 9.15 -19.64 -5.32
N LEU A 373 8.80 -18.42 -4.91
CA LEU A 373 8.63 -18.07 -3.52
C LEU A 373 7.47 -17.09 -3.34
N LEU A 374 6.51 -17.48 -2.50
CA LEU A 374 5.48 -16.60 -1.96
C LEU A 374 5.82 -16.24 -0.51
N ILE A 375 6.04 -14.96 -0.25
CA ILE A 375 6.33 -14.42 1.07
C ILE A 375 5.09 -13.74 1.62
N GLY A 376 4.59 -14.21 2.76
CA GLY A 376 3.58 -13.53 3.55
C GLY A 376 4.20 -12.53 4.51
N SER A 377 3.62 -11.35 4.64
CA SER A 377 3.96 -10.36 5.68
C SER A 377 2.69 -9.78 6.32
N GLY A 378 2.87 -8.87 7.27
CA GLY A 378 1.77 -8.22 7.96
C GLY A 378 1.33 -8.95 9.24
N GLY A 379 0.67 -8.20 10.12
CA GLY A 379 0.37 -8.57 11.51
C GLY A 379 -0.30 -9.93 11.68
N VAL A 380 -1.27 -10.22 10.82
CA VAL A 380 -2.06 -11.45 10.86
C VAL A 380 -1.26 -12.70 10.48
N LEU A 381 -0.18 -12.56 9.70
CA LEU A 381 0.68 -13.67 9.29
C LEU A 381 1.87 -13.87 10.24
N ARG A 382 2.51 -12.76 10.68
CA ARG A 382 3.71 -12.80 11.54
C ARG A 382 3.47 -13.30 12.97
N HIS A 383 2.25 -13.11 13.48
CA HIS A 383 1.89 -13.43 14.87
C HIS A 383 0.95 -14.65 14.96
N ALA A 384 0.61 -15.25 13.83
CA ALA A 384 -0.19 -16.46 13.80
C ALA A 384 0.67 -17.71 13.94
N GLU A 385 0.04 -18.79 14.39
CA GLU A 385 0.63 -20.12 14.36
C GLU A 385 1.02 -20.49 12.91
N PRO A 386 2.16 -21.19 12.69
CA PRO A 386 2.64 -21.49 11.33
C PRO A 386 1.60 -22.13 10.41
N ALA A 387 0.75 -23.01 10.94
CA ALA A 387 -0.31 -23.66 10.18
C ALA A 387 -1.37 -22.68 9.65
N ARG A 388 -1.70 -21.62 10.41
CA ARG A 388 -2.70 -20.62 10.00
C ARG A 388 -2.11 -19.66 8.97
N SER A 389 -0.87 -19.24 9.15
CA SER A 389 -0.19 -18.41 8.15
C SER A 389 -0.02 -19.17 6.83
N ALA A 390 0.31 -20.46 6.91
CA ALA A 390 0.35 -21.35 5.76
C ALA A 390 -1.01 -21.45 5.04
N ALA A 391 -2.12 -21.61 5.79
CA ALA A 391 -3.46 -21.67 5.22
C ALA A 391 -3.86 -20.39 4.45
N VAL A 392 -3.48 -19.21 4.95
CA VAL A 392 -3.71 -17.93 4.25
C VAL A 392 -2.92 -17.87 2.94
N LEU A 393 -1.66 -18.30 2.92
CA LEU A 393 -0.84 -18.34 1.71
C LEU A 393 -1.32 -19.42 0.72
N ASP A 394 -1.79 -20.56 1.22
CA ASP A 394 -2.37 -21.62 0.39
C ASP A 394 -3.62 -21.14 -0.34
N ALA A 395 -4.46 -20.33 0.31
CA ALA A 395 -5.64 -19.73 -0.34
C ALA A 395 -5.28 -18.88 -1.58
N VAL A 396 -4.06 -18.33 -1.65
CA VAL A 396 -3.54 -17.65 -2.84
C VAL A 396 -3.03 -18.67 -3.86
N LEU A 397 -2.22 -19.63 -3.42
CA LEU A 397 -1.60 -20.63 -4.30
C LEU A 397 -2.59 -21.61 -4.94
N THR A 398 -3.78 -21.76 -4.36
CA THR A 398 -4.85 -22.64 -4.86
C THR A 398 -6.04 -21.88 -5.44
N ASP A 399 -5.90 -20.59 -5.77
CA ASP A 399 -6.97 -19.78 -6.37
C ASP A 399 -7.18 -20.09 -7.87
N HIS A 400 -7.55 -21.33 -8.19
CA HIS A 400 -7.81 -21.76 -9.56
C HIS A 400 -8.97 -20.99 -10.22
N ALA A 401 -9.88 -20.43 -9.42
CA ALA A 401 -11.03 -19.66 -9.90
C ALA A 401 -10.67 -18.21 -10.27
N GLY A 402 -9.45 -17.74 -9.97
CA GLY A 402 -9.05 -16.36 -10.20
C GLY A 402 -8.83 -15.98 -11.66
N GLY A 403 -8.73 -16.97 -12.57
CA GLY A 403 -8.50 -16.73 -14.00
C GLY A 403 -7.09 -16.23 -14.31
N TRP A 404 -6.10 -16.68 -13.54
CA TRP A 404 -4.69 -16.34 -13.70
C TRP A 404 -3.80 -17.57 -13.57
N ALA A 405 -2.57 -17.47 -14.06
CA ALA A 405 -1.64 -18.59 -14.07
C ALA A 405 -0.93 -18.70 -12.71
N LEU A 406 -1.36 -19.68 -11.91
CA LEU A 406 -0.82 -19.93 -10.57
C LEU A 406 0.67 -20.35 -10.62
N PRO A 407 1.44 -20.08 -9.57
CA PRO A 407 2.80 -20.62 -9.43
C PRO A 407 2.78 -22.15 -9.45
N ARG A 408 3.66 -22.77 -10.24
CA ARG A 408 3.71 -24.23 -10.37
C ARG A 408 4.29 -24.92 -9.13
N ALA A 409 5.26 -24.29 -8.48
CA ALA A 409 6.04 -24.88 -7.40
C ALA A 409 6.57 -23.83 -6.43
N ALA A 410 5.75 -22.82 -6.10
CA ALA A 410 6.16 -21.79 -5.15
C ALA A 410 6.28 -22.37 -3.73
N GLY A 411 7.46 -22.20 -3.12
CA GLY A 411 7.62 -22.33 -1.68
C GLY A 411 6.89 -21.20 -0.94
N ARG A 412 6.68 -21.39 0.36
CA ARG A 412 6.05 -20.41 1.25
C ARG A 412 7.05 -19.93 2.28
N ALA A 413 7.08 -18.63 2.53
CA ALA A 413 7.79 -18.04 3.65
C ALA A 413 6.91 -17.00 4.34
N VAL A 414 7.19 -16.71 5.60
CA VAL A 414 6.58 -15.58 6.32
C VAL A 414 7.70 -14.68 6.80
N ASP A 415 7.60 -13.37 6.53
CA ASP A 415 8.49 -12.36 7.10
C ASP A 415 8.10 -12.09 8.56
N VAL A 416 8.41 -13.06 9.44
CA VAL A 416 8.10 -13.03 10.87
C VAL A 416 8.79 -11.83 11.54
N ASP A 417 10.04 -11.56 11.17
CA ASP A 417 10.89 -10.54 11.78
C ASP A 417 10.73 -9.14 11.16
N TYR A 418 9.96 -8.98 10.08
CA TYR A 418 9.77 -7.72 9.34
C TYR A 418 11.04 -7.21 8.66
N VAL A 419 11.87 -8.10 8.14
CA VAL A 419 13.16 -7.73 7.59
C VAL A 419 13.07 -7.11 6.19
N LEU A 420 11.95 -7.25 5.47
CA LEU A 420 11.80 -6.68 4.11
C LEU A 420 11.98 -5.16 4.11
N ALA A 421 11.31 -4.46 5.02
CA ALA A 421 11.43 -2.99 5.13
C ALA A 421 12.85 -2.57 5.55
N ALA A 422 13.46 -3.29 6.50
CA ALA A 422 14.83 -3.02 6.96
C ALA A 422 15.86 -3.25 5.85
N GLY A 423 15.73 -4.35 5.09
CA GLY A 423 16.59 -4.65 3.95
C GLY A 423 16.52 -3.54 2.89
N GLY A 424 15.32 -3.09 2.54
CA GLY A 424 15.15 -1.99 1.58
C GLY A 424 15.68 -0.65 2.06
N LEU A 425 15.51 -0.32 3.34
CA LEU A 425 16.07 0.89 3.95
C LEU A 425 17.60 0.92 3.93
N LEU A 426 18.24 -0.25 4.03
CA LEU A 426 19.70 -0.41 4.00
C LEU A 426 20.27 -0.57 2.59
N ALA A 427 19.45 -0.87 1.58
CA ALA A 427 19.91 -1.31 0.26
C ALA A 427 20.85 -0.30 -0.42
N ALA A 428 20.61 1.00 -0.28
CA ALA A 428 21.41 2.03 -0.95
C ALA A 428 22.79 2.25 -0.31
N GLU A 429 22.86 2.25 1.02
CA GLU A 429 24.10 2.60 1.77
C GLU A 429 24.88 1.37 2.24
N HIS A 430 24.18 0.25 2.48
CA HIS A 430 24.74 -0.98 3.04
C HIS A 430 24.19 -2.24 2.34
N PRO A 431 24.36 -2.37 1.00
CA PRO A 431 23.77 -3.46 0.21
C PRO A 431 24.18 -4.85 0.70
N GLY A 432 25.44 -5.04 1.11
CA GLY A 432 25.92 -6.33 1.63
C GLY A 432 25.21 -6.76 2.91
N ALA A 433 25.01 -5.84 3.86
CA ALA A 433 24.29 -6.11 5.10
C ALA A 433 22.80 -6.36 4.83
N ALA A 434 22.20 -5.60 3.92
CA ALA A 434 20.80 -5.76 3.52
C ALA A 434 20.54 -7.15 2.91
N VAL A 435 21.38 -7.61 1.97
CA VAL A 435 21.28 -8.95 1.38
C VAL A 435 21.45 -10.03 2.44
N ALA A 436 22.46 -9.91 3.31
CA ALA A 436 22.72 -10.91 4.35
C ALA A 436 21.55 -11.03 5.35
N LEU A 437 20.93 -9.89 5.72
CA LEU A 437 19.73 -9.85 6.54
C LEU A 437 18.57 -10.60 5.87
N LEU A 438 18.23 -10.23 4.63
CA LEU A 438 17.10 -10.82 3.92
C LEU A 438 17.28 -12.33 3.70
N ARG A 439 18.47 -12.77 3.30
CA ARG A 439 18.75 -14.20 3.08
C ARG A 439 18.60 -15.04 4.36
N ARG A 440 19.13 -14.55 5.48
CA ARG A 440 19.13 -15.28 6.75
C ARG A 440 17.71 -15.56 7.25
N HIS A 441 16.78 -14.64 6.98
CA HIS A 441 15.41 -14.72 7.50
C HIS A 441 14.38 -15.22 6.47
N LEU A 442 14.59 -15.04 5.16
CA LEU A 442 13.58 -15.33 4.14
C LEU A 442 13.97 -16.44 3.15
N ALA A 443 15.26 -16.71 2.95
CA ALA A 443 15.71 -17.69 1.94
C ALA A 443 15.72 -19.15 2.46
N VAL A 444 15.59 -19.36 3.78
CA VAL A 444 15.73 -20.70 4.40
C VAL A 444 14.48 -21.59 4.22
N ALA A 445 13.31 -21.02 3.91
CA ALA A 445 12.05 -21.77 3.81
C ALA A 445 11.87 -22.58 2.52
N ALA A 446 12.78 -22.46 1.54
CA ALA A 446 12.71 -23.20 0.27
C ALA A 446 13.23 -24.65 0.35
N GLY A 447 13.73 -25.10 1.50
CA GLY A 447 14.52 -26.35 1.62
C GLY A 447 14.00 -27.47 2.52
N SER A 448 12.86 -27.32 3.23
CA SER A 448 12.40 -28.33 4.20
C SER A 448 11.07 -28.98 3.84
N GLY A 449 10.94 -29.40 2.57
CA GLY A 449 9.86 -30.27 2.09
C GLY A 449 10.42 -31.59 1.59
N GLY A 450 10.88 -32.45 2.51
CA GLY A 450 11.35 -33.78 2.14
C GLY A 450 12.20 -34.46 3.21
N ARG A 451 11.52 -35.16 4.13
CA ARG A 451 11.83 -36.53 4.55
C ARG A 451 10.64 -37.11 5.29
#